data_AF-A0A562PSI4-F1
#
_entry.id   AF-A0A562PSI4-F1
#
_cell.length_a   1.000
_cell.length_b   1.000
_cell.length_c   1.000
_cell.angle_alpha   90.00
_cell.angle_beta   90.00
_cell.angle_gamma   90.00
#
_symmetry.space_group_name_H-M   'P 1'
#
loop_
_entity.id
_entity.type
_entity.pdbx_description
1 polymer ?
#
loop_
_entity_poly.entity_id
_entity_poly.type
_entity_poly.pdbx_seq_one_letter_code
_entity_poly.pdbx_strand_id
1 'polypeptide(L)'
;MEFYILLVLAVAILAVQIVILLRGSGASHGADLGERLERVEREVRMQLQATAQAQRQEMSHTLAQAHAATVQQLDGMRRQIEGLTESNARRMAEVRMTLETRIRDLQTDNSTRLEEMRQTVDEKLHATLESRLTESFRQVSERLERVHQGLGEMQQLALGVGDLKRVLTNVKTRGTWGEVQLEMLLEQVLTPDQYAKNVETVAGTNARVEFALKLPGQKEGAAPVWMPIDAKFPKEQYERLLEAAERADAEGVALAGRELERAVRGEAKTIADKYLCPPQTTDFAILFLPTEGLYAEVMRRPGLADELQRVNRISIAGPSTLSALLNSLQMGFRTLALEKRSSEVWQVLGAVKTEFAKFGDVLAATKTTLERAAKNIESAEVRSRQMARKLKSVEALPAEAAQMLLGAAEEDIGDQ
;
A
#
# COMPACT_ATOMS: atom_id res chain seq x y z
N MET A 1 29.24 0.77 -87.46
CA MET A 1 30.46 0.48 -88.27
C MET A 1 30.20 -0.65 -89.26
N GLU A 2 29.69 -1.81 -88.83
CA GLU A 2 29.43 -2.96 -89.71
C GLU A 2 28.40 -2.72 -90.83
N PHE A 3 27.34 -1.94 -90.56
CA PHE A 3 26.31 -1.63 -91.56
C PHE A 3 26.84 -0.78 -92.74
N TYR A 4 27.79 0.12 -92.48
CA TYR A 4 28.44 0.93 -93.52
C TYR A 4 29.34 0.09 -94.42
N ILE A 5 30.01 -0.92 -93.85
CA ILE A 5 30.87 -1.85 -94.61
C ILE A 5 30.03 -2.70 -95.58
N LEU A 6 28.88 -3.21 -95.11
CA LEU A 6 27.95 -3.98 -95.95
C LEU A 6 27.37 -3.15 -97.11
N LEU A 7 27.05 -1.87 -96.86
CA LEU A 7 26.49 -0.98 -97.87
C LEU A 7 27.51 -0.62 -98.97
N VAL A 8 28.78 -0.40 -98.60
CA VAL A 8 29.87 -0.16 -99.56
C VAL A 8 30.12 -1.40 -100.44
N LEU A 9 30.05 -2.60 -99.85
CA LEU A 9 30.26 -3.85 -100.57
C LEU A 9 29.13 -4.15 -101.57
N ALA A 10 27.88 -3.84 -101.21
CA ALA A 10 26.73 -3.98 -102.09
C ALA A 10 26.81 -3.03 -103.30
N VAL A 11 27.23 -1.77 -103.10
CA VAL A 11 27.43 -0.80 -104.19
C VAL A 11 28.54 -1.22 -105.13
N ALA A 12 29.64 -1.78 -104.60
CA ALA A 12 30.75 -2.28 -105.41
C ALA A 12 30.34 -3.45 -106.31
N ILE A 13 29.54 -4.39 -105.81
CA ILE A 13 29.02 -5.52 -106.59
C ILE A 13 28.10 -5.04 -107.72
N LEU A 14 27.24 -4.06 -107.44
CA LEU A 14 26.31 -3.51 -108.43
C LEU A 14 27.05 -2.76 -109.55
N ALA A 15 28.11 -2.03 -109.21
CA ALA A 15 28.98 -1.37 -110.18
C ALA A 15 29.70 -2.37 -111.11
N VAL A 16 30.18 -3.50 -110.55
CA VAL A 16 30.81 -4.57 -111.35
C VAL A 16 29.81 -5.23 -112.30
N GLN A 17 28.57 -5.47 -111.86
CA GLN A 17 27.51 -6.03 -112.72
C GLN A 17 27.17 -5.10 -113.90
N ILE A 18 27.11 -3.78 -113.67
CA ILE A 18 26.85 -2.79 -114.73
C ILE A 18 28.00 -2.74 -115.75
N VAL A 19 29.26 -2.82 -115.29
CA VAL A 19 30.44 -2.84 -116.17
C VAL A 19 30.47 -4.10 -117.06
N ILE A 20 30.02 -5.24 -116.53
CA ILE A 20 29.93 -6.50 -117.29
C ILE A 20 28.81 -6.42 -118.34
N LEU A 21 27.67 -5.80 -118.03
CA LEU A 21 26.56 -5.62 -118.97
C LEU A 21 26.89 -4.65 -120.12
N LEU A 22 27.72 -3.62 -119.88
CA LEU A 22 28.11 -2.65 -120.89
C LEU A 22 29.22 -3.13 -121.83
N ARG A 23 29.97 -4.19 -121.48
CA ARG A 23 31.01 -4.78 -122.34
C ARG A 23 30.48 -5.99 -123.12
N GLY A 24 29.68 -5.71 -124.15
CA GLY A 24 29.30 -6.71 -125.14
C GLY A 24 30.44 -7.09 -126.08
N SER A 25 31.01 -8.29 -125.92
CA SER A 25 31.44 -9.22 -126.98
C SER A 25 32.24 -10.39 -126.37
N GLY A 26 31.88 -11.65 -126.68
CA GLY A 26 32.76 -12.81 -126.46
C GLY A 26 32.16 -13.95 -125.63
N ALA A 27 31.63 -14.96 -126.33
CA ALA A 27 30.91 -16.14 -125.82
C ALA A 27 31.79 -17.23 -125.13
N SER A 28 32.77 -16.86 -124.29
CA SER A 28 33.55 -17.85 -123.51
C SER A 28 33.93 -17.45 -122.08
N HIS A 29 33.60 -16.23 -121.62
CA HIS A 29 33.96 -15.73 -120.28
C HIS A 29 32.88 -15.92 -119.19
N GLY A 30 31.66 -16.34 -119.55
CA GLY A 30 30.56 -16.55 -118.60
C GLY A 30 30.71 -17.81 -117.72
N ALA A 31 31.43 -18.82 -118.20
CA ALA A 31 31.65 -20.07 -117.47
C ALA A 31 32.72 -19.94 -116.36
N ASP A 32 33.81 -19.20 -116.60
CA ASP A 32 34.89 -18.98 -115.60
C ASP A 32 34.46 -18.06 -114.45
N LEU A 33 33.62 -17.06 -114.72
CA LEU A 33 33.10 -16.17 -113.67
C LEU A 33 32.07 -16.86 -112.75
N GLY A 34 31.24 -17.75 -113.29
CA GLY A 34 30.30 -18.55 -112.48
C GLY A 34 31.01 -19.49 -111.52
N GLU A 35 32.08 -20.15 -111.98
CA GLU A 35 32.86 -21.08 -111.17
C GLU A 35 33.64 -20.36 -110.04
N ARG A 36 34.14 -19.15 -110.30
CA ARG A 36 34.81 -18.31 -109.28
C ARG A 36 33.83 -17.79 -108.23
N LEU A 37 32.61 -17.40 -108.61
CA LEU A 37 31.57 -16.95 -107.69
C LEU A 37 31.08 -18.07 -106.77
N GLU A 38 30.87 -19.28 -107.30
CA GLU A 38 30.50 -20.44 -106.48
C GLU A 38 31.61 -20.84 -105.51
N ARG A 39 32.88 -20.69 -105.91
CA ARG A 39 34.02 -21.00 -105.03
C ARG A 39 34.10 -20.01 -103.87
N VAL A 40 33.92 -18.72 -104.13
CA VAL A 40 33.89 -17.67 -103.09
C VAL A 40 32.67 -17.83 -102.18
N GLU A 41 31.49 -18.15 -102.73
CA GLU A 41 30.29 -18.37 -101.91
C GLU A 41 30.45 -19.58 -100.98
N ARG A 42 31.03 -20.68 -101.48
CA ARG A 42 31.36 -21.86 -100.66
C ARG A 42 32.36 -21.53 -99.57
N GLU A 43 33.39 -20.74 -99.88
CA GLU A 43 34.43 -20.33 -98.93
C GLU A 43 33.87 -19.40 -97.83
N VAL A 44 32.99 -18.45 -98.19
CA VAL A 44 32.30 -17.57 -97.23
C VAL A 44 31.32 -18.35 -96.36
N ARG A 45 30.55 -19.31 -96.93
CA ARG A 45 29.68 -20.19 -96.13
C ARG A 45 30.48 -21.06 -95.16
N MET A 46 31.62 -21.60 -95.59
CA MET A 46 32.52 -22.35 -94.71
C MET A 46 33.10 -21.47 -93.60
N GLN A 47 33.54 -20.24 -93.90
CA GLN A 47 34.02 -19.29 -92.89
C GLN A 47 32.93 -18.85 -91.91
N LEU A 48 31.70 -18.61 -92.37
CA LEU A 48 30.56 -18.29 -91.50
C LEU A 48 30.16 -19.47 -90.62
N GLN A 49 30.20 -20.69 -91.13
CA GLN A 49 29.95 -21.89 -90.32
C GLN A 49 31.07 -22.11 -89.30
N ALA A 50 32.33 -21.92 -89.69
CA ALA A 50 33.47 -22.05 -88.79
C ALA A 50 33.45 -20.99 -87.68
N THR A 51 33.15 -19.72 -88.01
CA THR A 51 33.01 -18.65 -87.01
C THR A 51 31.80 -18.86 -86.11
N ALA A 52 30.66 -19.29 -86.64
CA ALA A 52 29.49 -19.62 -85.83
C ALA A 52 29.74 -20.81 -84.89
N GLN A 53 30.51 -21.82 -85.32
CA GLN A 53 30.92 -22.94 -84.47
C GLN A 53 31.90 -22.50 -83.38
N ALA A 54 32.90 -21.68 -83.72
CA ALA A 54 33.85 -21.14 -82.76
C ALA A 54 33.15 -20.28 -81.69
N GLN A 55 32.21 -19.42 -82.11
CA GLN A 55 31.45 -18.57 -81.19
C GLN A 55 30.52 -19.38 -80.28
N ARG A 56 29.91 -20.48 -80.77
CA ARG A 56 29.13 -21.40 -79.91
C ARG A 56 30.02 -22.13 -78.91
N GLN A 57 31.21 -22.55 -79.31
CA GLN A 57 32.17 -23.20 -78.41
C GLN A 57 32.65 -22.23 -77.33
N GLU A 58 32.98 -20.99 -77.70
CA GLU A 58 33.38 -19.93 -76.76
C GLU A 58 32.24 -19.57 -75.80
N MET A 59 31.01 -19.44 -76.29
CA MET A 59 29.84 -19.20 -75.45
C MET A 59 29.57 -20.38 -74.49
N SER A 60 29.75 -21.61 -74.94
CA SER A 60 29.60 -22.78 -74.07
C SER A 60 30.68 -22.87 -73.00
N HIS A 61 31.92 -22.48 -73.34
CA HIS A 61 33.05 -22.46 -72.43
C HIS A 61 32.89 -21.36 -71.37
N THR A 62 32.46 -20.17 -71.79
CA THR A 62 32.19 -19.04 -70.88
C THR A 62 31.02 -19.34 -69.94
N LEU A 63 29.94 -19.96 -70.43
CA LEU A 63 28.84 -20.44 -69.57
C LEU A 63 29.29 -21.51 -68.58
N ALA A 64 30.11 -22.48 -69.01
CA ALA A 64 30.66 -23.50 -68.12
C ALA A 64 31.55 -22.90 -67.02
N GLN A 65 32.39 -21.91 -67.37
CA GLN A 65 33.21 -21.18 -66.40
C GLN A 65 32.35 -20.34 -65.43
N ALA A 66 31.31 -19.66 -65.93
CA ALA A 66 30.38 -18.91 -65.09
C ALA A 66 29.61 -19.81 -64.12
N HIS A 67 29.17 -20.98 -64.59
CA HIS A 67 28.54 -21.99 -63.73
C HIS A 67 29.51 -22.54 -62.67
N ALA A 68 30.75 -22.87 -63.05
CA ALA A 68 31.76 -23.34 -62.11
C ALA A 68 32.08 -22.28 -61.03
N ALA A 69 32.21 -21.01 -61.41
CA ALA A 69 32.43 -19.91 -60.47
C ALA A 69 31.25 -19.73 -59.50
N THR A 70 30.02 -19.85 -60.00
CA THR A 70 28.80 -19.74 -59.17
C THR A 70 28.70 -20.88 -58.16
N VAL A 71 29.01 -22.12 -58.57
CA VAL A 71 29.02 -23.29 -57.66
C VAL A 71 30.09 -23.11 -56.57
N GLN A 72 31.29 -22.66 -56.93
CA GLN A 72 32.34 -22.38 -55.96
C GLN A 72 31.95 -21.27 -54.96
N GLN A 73 31.24 -20.23 -55.41
CA GLN A 73 30.74 -19.17 -54.53
C GLN A 73 29.67 -19.70 -53.56
N LEU A 74 28.75 -20.55 -54.02
CA LEU A 74 27.72 -21.18 -53.18
C LEU A 74 28.34 -22.14 -52.16
N ASP A 75 29.36 -22.91 -52.55
CA ASP A 75 30.10 -23.78 -51.63
C ASP A 75 30.86 -22.97 -50.56
N GLY A 76 31.46 -21.84 -50.95
CA GLY A 76 32.09 -20.91 -50.01
C GLY A 76 31.09 -20.35 -49.00
N MET A 77 29.91 -19.94 -49.46
CA MET A 77 28.84 -19.42 -48.60
C MET A 77 28.28 -20.49 -47.66
N ARG A 78 28.12 -21.73 -48.16
CA ARG A 78 27.70 -22.88 -47.34
C ARG A 78 28.69 -23.16 -46.20
N ARG A 79 29.99 -23.19 -46.49
CA ARG A 79 31.03 -23.38 -45.45
C ARG A 79 31.05 -22.25 -44.43
N GLN A 80 30.81 -21.00 -44.87
CA GLN A 80 30.72 -19.86 -43.97
C GLN A 80 29.49 -19.97 -43.04
N ILE A 81 28.34 -20.39 -43.55
CA ILE A 81 27.13 -20.63 -42.74
C ILE A 81 27.34 -21.79 -41.76
N GLU A 82 27.98 -22.88 -42.19
CA GLU A 82 28.32 -24.01 -41.32
C GLU A 82 29.26 -23.56 -40.18
N GLY A 83 30.30 -22.78 -40.49
CA GLY A 83 31.21 -22.22 -39.48
C GLY A 83 30.54 -21.24 -38.52
N LEU A 84 29.62 -20.39 -39.01
CA LEU A 84 28.84 -19.48 -38.16
C LEU A 84 27.88 -20.26 -37.25
N THR A 85 27.25 -21.32 -37.77
CA THR A 85 26.32 -22.16 -37.00
C THR A 85 27.06 -22.91 -35.90
N GLU A 86 28.24 -23.46 -36.20
CA GLU A 86 29.08 -24.14 -35.21
C GLU A 86 29.61 -23.17 -34.15
N SER A 87 30.08 -21.98 -34.55
CA SER A 87 30.51 -20.93 -33.62
C SER A 87 29.37 -20.47 -32.71
N ASN A 88 28.17 -20.30 -33.26
CA ASN A 88 27.00 -19.91 -32.49
C ASN A 88 26.57 -21.01 -31.52
N ALA A 89 26.62 -22.29 -31.92
CA ALA A 89 26.34 -23.42 -31.05
C ALA A 89 27.33 -23.49 -29.88
N ARG A 90 28.63 -23.26 -30.12
CA ARG A 90 29.67 -23.20 -29.07
C ARG A 90 29.42 -22.05 -28.09
N ARG A 91 29.12 -20.84 -28.60
CA ARG A 91 28.78 -19.68 -27.74
C ARG A 91 27.54 -19.93 -26.88
N MET A 92 26.50 -20.56 -27.45
CA MET A 92 25.30 -20.89 -26.68
C MET A 92 25.58 -21.93 -25.58
N ALA A 93 26.46 -22.90 -25.83
CA ALA A 93 26.88 -23.86 -24.80
C ALA A 93 27.67 -23.17 -23.67
N GLU A 94 28.55 -22.23 -24.01
CA GLU A 94 29.33 -21.45 -23.04
C GLU A 94 28.44 -20.52 -22.17
N VAL A 95 27.46 -19.86 -22.80
CA VAL A 95 26.46 -19.06 -22.09
C VAL A 95 25.65 -19.94 -21.14
N ARG A 96 25.20 -21.13 -21.58
CA ARG A 96 24.47 -22.08 -20.71
C ARG A 96 25.30 -22.52 -19.51
N MET A 97 26.55 -22.91 -19.71
CA MET A 97 27.44 -23.30 -18.60
C MET A 97 27.65 -22.15 -17.62
N THR A 98 27.88 -20.94 -18.13
CA THR A 98 28.06 -19.75 -17.27
C THR A 98 26.80 -19.46 -16.46
N LEU A 99 25.62 -19.59 -17.07
CA LEU A 99 24.34 -19.38 -16.41
C LEU A 99 24.07 -20.45 -15.35
N GLU A 100 24.36 -21.72 -15.64
CA GLU A 100 24.26 -22.82 -14.66
C GLU A 100 25.16 -22.60 -13.45
N THR A 101 26.43 -22.20 -13.67
CA THR A 101 27.35 -21.87 -12.58
C THR A 101 26.82 -20.71 -11.75
N ARG A 102 26.38 -19.61 -12.38
CA ARG A 102 25.82 -18.46 -11.66
C ARG A 102 24.57 -18.79 -10.86
N ILE A 103 23.71 -19.66 -11.37
CA ILE A 103 22.51 -20.13 -10.64
C ILE A 103 22.92 -20.96 -9.42
N ARG A 104 23.89 -21.88 -9.56
CA ARG A 104 24.41 -22.66 -8.42
C ARG A 104 25.08 -21.76 -7.38
N ASP A 105 25.85 -20.77 -7.80
CA ASP A 105 26.48 -19.80 -6.91
C ASP A 105 25.43 -19.01 -6.14
N LEU A 106 24.38 -18.53 -6.82
CA LEU A 106 23.27 -17.81 -6.17
C LEU A 106 22.47 -18.69 -5.21
N GLN A 107 22.26 -19.97 -5.54
CA GLN A 107 21.60 -20.91 -4.63
C GLN A 107 22.44 -21.15 -3.38
N THR A 108 23.76 -21.29 -3.55
CA THR A 108 24.69 -21.49 -2.44
C THR A 108 24.77 -20.23 -1.57
N ASP A 109 24.98 -19.04 -2.15
CA ASP A 109 25.05 -17.76 -1.42
C ASP A 109 23.74 -17.47 -0.67
N ASN A 110 22.58 -17.75 -1.28
CA ASN A 110 21.30 -17.63 -0.58
C ASN A 110 21.16 -18.61 0.58
N SER A 111 21.60 -19.86 0.42
CA SER A 111 21.56 -20.83 1.52
C SER A 111 22.44 -20.39 2.70
N THR A 112 23.62 -19.84 2.43
CA THR A 112 24.53 -19.32 3.44
C THR A 112 23.93 -18.11 4.15
N ARG A 113 23.37 -17.13 3.41
CA ARG A 113 22.73 -15.96 4.01
C ARG A 113 21.46 -16.31 4.80
N LEU A 114 20.69 -17.30 4.36
CA LEU A 114 19.53 -17.78 5.11
C LEU A 114 19.96 -18.43 6.43
N GLU A 115 21.07 -19.18 6.44
CA GLU A 115 21.60 -19.77 7.67
C GLU A 115 22.19 -18.70 8.61
N GLU A 116 22.91 -17.71 8.08
CA GLU A 116 23.39 -16.55 8.87
C GLU A 116 22.23 -15.74 9.47
N MET A 117 21.15 -15.53 8.69
CA MET A 117 19.93 -14.90 9.20
C MET A 117 19.27 -15.77 10.26
N ARG A 118 19.19 -17.10 10.08
CA ARG A 118 18.65 -18.02 11.08
C ARG A 118 19.43 -17.94 12.38
N GLN A 119 20.76 -17.97 12.30
CA GLN A 119 21.64 -17.85 13.48
C GLN A 119 21.50 -16.48 14.15
N THR A 120 21.49 -15.37 13.39
CA THR A 120 21.34 -14.02 13.94
C THR A 120 19.96 -13.81 14.57
N VAL A 121 18.92 -14.38 13.96
CA VAL A 121 17.54 -14.32 14.48
C VAL A 121 17.42 -15.17 15.75
N ASP A 122 17.99 -16.37 15.78
CA ASP A 122 18.04 -17.20 16.98
C ASP A 122 18.83 -16.50 18.10
N GLU A 123 20.03 -15.98 17.84
CA GLU A 123 20.82 -15.26 18.84
C GLU A 123 20.10 -14.02 19.37
N LYS A 124 19.51 -13.20 18.48
CA LYS A 124 18.79 -11.99 18.91
C LYS A 124 17.51 -12.32 19.64
N LEU A 125 16.73 -13.30 19.17
CA LEU A 125 15.52 -13.74 19.85
C LEU A 125 15.88 -14.35 21.20
N HIS A 126 16.80 -15.31 21.28
CA HIS A 126 17.17 -15.93 22.55
C HIS A 126 17.72 -14.90 23.54
N ALA A 127 18.63 -14.02 23.11
CA ALA A 127 19.21 -13.00 23.99
C ALA A 127 18.16 -11.98 24.47
N THR A 128 17.26 -11.50 23.60
CA THR A 128 16.23 -10.53 24.02
C THR A 128 15.06 -11.17 24.77
N LEU A 129 14.65 -12.38 24.41
CA LEU A 129 13.62 -13.10 25.16
C LEU A 129 14.15 -13.49 26.54
N GLU A 130 15.34 -14.06 26.64
CA GLU A 130 15.92 -14.50 27.90
C GLU A 130 16.25 -13.30 28.80
N SER A 131 16.79 -12.20 28.25
CA SER A 131 17.01 -10.97 29.01
C SER A 131 15.70 -10.38 29.54
N ARG A 132 14.67 -10.23 28.70
CA ARG A 132 13.38 -9.66 29.12
C ARG A 132 12.59 -10.61 30.01
N LEU A 133 12.64 -11.92 29.78
CA LEU A 133 12.02 -12.91 30.64
C LEU A 133 12.73 -12.95 31.98
N THR A 134 14.06 -12.94 32.02
CA THR A 134 14.83 -12.90 33.27
C THR A 134 14.58 -11.61 34.03
N GLU A 135 14.49 -10.47 33.36
CA GLU A 135 14.16 -9.19 34.00
C GLU A 135 12.71 -9.17 34.52
N SER A 136 11.77 -9.70 33.74
CA SER A 136 10.36 -9.84 34.15
C SER A 136 10.20 -10.84 35.30
N PHE A 137 10.88 -11.99 35.24
CA PHE A 137 10.91 -12.97 36.33
C PHE A 137 11.64 -12.43 37.54
N ARG A 138 12.69 -11.62 37.40
CA ARG A 138 13.36 -10.96 38.52
C ARG A 138 12.44 -9.91 39.17
N GLN A 139 11.72 -9.11 38.40
CA GLN A 139 10.70 -8.19 38.95
C GLN A 139 9.55 -8.95 39.63
N VAL A 140 9.10 -10.06 39.04
CA VAL A 140 8.05 -10.90 39.61
C VAL A 140 8.55 -11.60 40.87
N SER A 141 9.78 -12.10 40.89
CA SER A 141 10.43 -12.69 42.07
C SER A 141 10.70 -11.66 43.16
N GLU A 142 11.15 -10.44 42.84
CA GLU A 142 11.28 -9.36 43.84
C GLU A 142 9.92 -8.93 44.40
N ARG A 143 8.86 -8.97 43.59
CA ARG A 143 7.49 -8.72 44.04
C ARG A 143 6.96 -9.89 44.88
N LEU A 144 7.23 -11.13 44.49
CA LEU A 144 6.89 -12.34 45.24
C LEU A 144 7.67 -12.44 46.55
N GLU A 145 8.92 -11.99 46.58
CA GLU A 145 9.76 -11.95 47.77
C GLU A 145 9.33 -10.81 48.70
N ARG A 146 8.95 -9.64 48.17
CA ARG A 146 8.25 -8.59 48.95
C ARG A 146 6.89 -9.04 49.46
N VAL A 147 6.16 -9.83 48.68
CA VAL A 147 4.89 -10.45 49.12
C VAL A 147 5.15 -11.56 50.14
N HIS A 148 6.21 -12.35 50.01
CA HIS A 148 6.57 -13.39 50.98
C HIS A 148 7.18 -12.81 52.27
N GLN A 149 7.92 -11.71 52.20
CA GLN A 149 8.34 -10.93 53.36
C GLN A 149 7.12 -10.28 54.02
N GLY A 150 6.19 -9.71 53.24
CA GLY A 150 4.91 -9.21 53.74
C GLY A 150 4.00 -10.30 54.35
N LEU A 151 4.05 -11.52 53.82
CA LEU A 151 3.35 -12.70 54.35
C LEU A 151 4.08 -13.34 55.55
N GLY A 152 5.41 -13.20 55.64
CA GLY A 152 6.23 -13.61 56.78
C GLY A 152 6.05 -12.67 57.98
N GLU A 153 5.94 -11.36 57.72
CA GLU A 153 5.43 -10.38 58.69
C GLU A 153 3.98 -10.71 59.08
N MET A 154 3.20 -11.32 58.17
CA MET A 154 1.84 -11.79 58.46
C MET A 154 1.78 -13.02 59.40
N GLN A 155 2.81 -13.86 59.43
CA GLN A 155 2.91 -14.96 60.39
C GLN A 155 3.30 -14.46 61.80
N GLN A 156 3.96 -13.30 61.92
CA GLN A 156 4.06 -12.56 63.18
C GLN A 156 2.81 -11.71 63.49
N LEU A 157 2.01 -11.30 62.48
CA LEU A 157 0.72 -10.64 62.68
C LEU A 157 -0.38 -11.56 63.22
N ALA A 158 -0.19 -12.89 63.23
CA ALA A 158 -1.07 -13.81 63.94
C ALA A 158 -1.07 -13.59 65.47
N LEU A 159 -0.04 -12.91 66.02
CA LEU A 159 0.00 -12.44 67.41
C LEU A 159 -0.48 -10.98 67.57
N GLY A 160 -0.73 -10.27 66.46
CA GLY A 160 -1.00 -8.83 66.40
C GLY A 160 -2.45 -8.44 66.05
N VAL A 161 -3.42 -9.32 66.26
CA VAL A 161 -4.86 -9.08 65.96
C VAL A 161 -5.48 -7.92 66.77
N GLY A 162 -4.74 -7.30 67.70
CA GLY A 162 -5.18 -6.11 68.43
C GLY A 162 -5.05 -4.78 67.69
N ASP A 163 -4.14 -4.64 66.71
CA ASP A 163 -3.76 -3.31 66.19
C ASP A 163 -4.55 -2.86 64.93
N LEU A 164 -5.18 -3.79 64.19
CA LEU A 164 -6.13 -3.43 63.13
C LEU A 164 -7.40 -2.76 63.68
N LYS A 165 -7.78 -3.09 64.91
CA LYS A 165 -8.86 -2.40 65.63
C LYS A 165 -8.49 -0.94 65.90
N ARG A 166 -7.19 -0.59 66.03
CA ARG A 166 -6.72 0.79 66.29
C ARG A 166 -6.65 1.67 65.05
N VAL A 167 -6.27 1.14 63.87
CA VAL A 167 -6.21 1.95 62.62
C VAL A 167 -7.61 2.37 62.13
N LEU A 168 -8.66 1.63 62.53
CA LEU A 168 -10.06 1.93 62.24
C LEU A 168 -10.75 2.89 63.25
N THR A 169 -10.01 3.43 64.23
CA THR A 169 -10.58 4.35 65.24
C THR A 169 -10.60 5.82 64.81
N ASN A 170 -9.75 6.23 63.85
CA ASN A 170 -9.58 7.65 63.52
C ASN A 170 -10.60 8.13 62.48
N VAL A 171 -11.36 9.19 62.79
CA VAL A 171 -12.54 9.63 62.00
C VAL A 171 -12.19 10.02 60.55
N LYS A 172 -10.97 10.49 60.28
CA LYS A 172 -10.53 10.85 58.92
C LYS A 172 -10.18 9.66 58.03
N THR A 173 -9.64 8.57 58.59
CA THR A 173 -9.36 7.33 57.83
C THR A 173 -10.64 6.53 57.54
N ARG A 174 -11.76 6.84 58.23
CA ARG A 174 -13.06 6.17 58.06
C ARG A 174 -13.77 6.52 56.76
N GLY A 175 -13.71 7.77 56.30
CA GLY A 175 -14.32 8.21 55.04
C GLY A 175 -13.49 7.79 53.82
N THR A 176 -12.17 7.93 53.92
CA THR A 176 -11.24 7.64 52.83
C THR A 176 -11.25 6.18 52.39
N TRP A 177 -11.56 5.22 53.27
CA TRP A 177 -11.59 3.80 52.88
C TRP A 177 -12.70 3.48 51.88
N GLY A 178 -13.89 4.07 52.07
CA GLY A 178 -15.01 3.90 51.15
C GLY A 178 -14.72 4.52 49.79
N GLU A 179 -14.12 5.71 49.79
CA GLU A 179 -13.67 6.42 48.58
C GLU A 179 -12.61 5.62 47.82
N VAL A 180 -11.58 5.11 48.51
CA VAL A 180 -10.51 4.30 47.88
C VAL A 180 -11.08 3.02 47.27
N GLN A 181 -12.00 2.35 47.95
CA GLN A 181 -12.61 1.14 47.40
C GLN A 181 -13.47 1.45 46.16
N LEU A 182 -14.22 2.54 46.19
CA LEU A 182 -14.99 3.01 45.03
C LEU A 182 -14.06 3.36 43.85
N GLU A 183 -12.97 4.07 44.12
CA GLU A 183 -11.94 4.43 43.15
C GLU A 183 -11.34 3.19 42.47
N MET A 184 -10.97 2.17 43.27
CA MET A 184 -10.43 0.91 42.75
C MET A 184 -11.43 0.19 41.83
N LEU A 185 -12.72 0.16 42.18
CA LEU A 185 -13.75 -0.46 41.33
C LEU A 185 -13.95 0.29 40.01
N LEU A 186 -13.91 1.63 40.06
CA LEU A 186 -14.00 2.47 38.87
C LEU A 186 -12.80 2.27 37.95
N GLU A 187 -11.58 2.28 38.49
CA GLU A 187 -10.33 2.13 37.74
C GLU A 187 -10.17 0.74 37.09
N GLN A 188 -10.76 -0.31 37.68
CA GLN A 188 -10.74 -1.65 37.11
C GLN A 188 -11.62 -1.79 35.85
N VAL A 189 -12.72 -1.04 35.75
CA VAL A 189 -13.73 -1.23 34.70
C VAL A 189 -13.74 -0.10 33.69
N LEU A 190 -13.48 1.14 34.12
CA LEU A 190 -13.62 2.35 33.30
C LEU A 190 -12.27 3.01 33.03
N THR A 191 -12.17 3.70 31.89
CA THR A 191 -11.01 4.56 31.60
C THR A 191 -11.14 5.91 32.33
N PRO A 192 -10.02 6.61 32.59
CA PRO A 192 -10.05 7.92 33.26
C PRO A 192 -10.93 8.98 32.57
N ASP A 193 -11.20 8.83 31.27
CA ASP A 193 -12.07 9.76 30.53
C ASP A 193 -13.58 9.50 30.75
N GLN A 194 -13.95 8.35 31.30
CA GLN A 194 -15.33 7.89 31.49
C GLN A 194 -15.89 8.26 32.87
N TYR A 195 -15.06 8.76 33.78
CA TYR A 195 -15.49 9.21 35.10
C TYR A 195 -14.65 10.42 35.56
N ALA A 196 -15.13 11.14 36.56
CA ALA A 196 -14.39 12.25 37.17
C ALA A 196 -14.40 12.12 38.70
N LYS A 197 -13.31 12.57 39.34
CA LYS A 197 -13.14 12.60 40.79
C LYS A 197 -13.41 14.02 41.29
N ASN A 198 -14.08 14.18 42.44
CA ASN A 198 -14.32 15.46 43.11
C ASN A 198 -14.91 16.54 42.19
N VAL A 199 -15.95 16.17 41.43
CA VAL A 199 -16.55 17.02 40.41
C VAL A 199 -17.80 17.72 40.96
N GLU A 200 -18.00 18.97 40.56
CA GLU A 200 -19.23 19.70 40.80
C GLU A 200 -20.27 19.30 39.73
N THR A 201 -21.28 18.51 40.11
CA THR A 201 -22.32 18.04 39.18
C THR A 201 -23.37 19.11 38.89
N VAL A 202 -23.55 20.06 39.82
CA VAL A 202 -24.49 21.19 39.70
C VAL A 202 -23.71 22.50 39.78
N ALA A 203 -23.60 23.18 38.64
CA ALA A 203 -22.77 24.38 38.53
C ALA A 203 -23.20 25.51 39.47
N GLY A 204 -22.25 26.09 40.19
CA GLY A 204 -22.45 27.23 41.09
C GLY A 204 -22.85 26.86 42.53
N THR A 205 -22.92 25.57 42.86
CA THR A 205 -23.24 25.09 44.21
C THR A 205 -21.99 24.81 45.06
N ASN A 206 -20.83 24.66 44.40
CA ASN A 206 -19.57 24.21 44.98
C ASN A 206 -19.68 22.85 45.71
N ALA A 207 -20.78 22.12 45.52
CA ALA A 207 -21.00 20.79 46.06
C ALA A 207 -20.32 19.78 45.15
N ARG A 208 -19.19 19.23 45.62
CA ARG A 208 -18.40 18.26 44.87
C ARG A 208 -18.77 16.85 45.30
N VAL A 209 -19.20 16.03 44.35
CA VAL A 209 -19.38 14.61 44.57
C VAL A 209 -18.04 13.90 44.46
N GLU A 210 -17.82 12.88 45.28
CA GLU A 210 -16.59 12.09 45.29
C GLU A 210 -16.25 11.55 43.90
N PHE A 211 -17.23 10.94 43.23
CA PHE A 211 -17.10 10.43 41.87
C PHE A 211 -18.36 10.72 41.03
N ALA A 212 -18.19 10.92 39.73
CA ALA A 212 -19.32 10.90 38.81
C ALA A 212 -18.95 10.21 37.49
N LEU A 213 -19.85 9.37 36.97
CA LEU A 213 -19.66 8.80 35.63
C LEU A 213 -20.06 9.83 34.57
N LYS A 214 -19.28 9.87 33.50
CA LYS A 214 -19.47 10.75 32.37
C LYS A 214 -20.31 10.03 31.31
N LEU A 215 -21.61 10.26 31.31
CA LEU A 215 -22.50 9.71 30.30
C LEU A 215 -22.54 10.63 29.05
N PRO A 216 -22.70 10.04 27.86
CA PRO A 216 -22.85 10.83 26.63
C PRO A 216 -24.11 11.71 26.71
N GLY A 217 -23.96 12.99 26.36
CA GLY A 217 -25.11 13.89 26.23
C GLY A 217 -26.02 13.51 25.07
N GLN A 218 -27.26 13.99 25.10
CA GLN A 218 -28.29 13.66 24.08
C GLN A 218 -27.96 14.15 22.65
N LYS A 219 -26.98 15.04 22.49
CA LYS A 219 -26.53 15.56 21.19
C LYS A 219 -25.01 15.49 21.07
N GLU A 220 -24.55 15.30 19.84
CA GLU A 220 -23.13 15.34 19.50
C GLU A 220 -22.56 16.74 19.83
N GLY A 221 -21.60 16.80 20.76
CA GLY A 221 -21.02 18.05 21.27
C GLY A 221 -21.73 18.69 22.48
N ALA A 222 -22.82 18.10 22.99
CA ALA A 222 -23.43 18.55 24.24
C ALA A 222 -22.54 18.24 25.45
N ALA A 223 -22.69 19.03 26.53
CA ALA A 223 -22.05 18.74 27.81
C ALA A 223 -22.41 17.30 28.26
N PRO A 224 -21.45 16.57 28.87
CA PRO A 224 -21.73 15.24 29.37
C PRO A 224 -22.79 15.29 30.47
N VAL A 225 -23.61 14.24 30.54
CA VAL A 225 -24.55 14.06 31.65
C VAL A 225 -23.82 13.35 32.77
N TRP A 226 -23.77 13.93 33.96
CA TRP A 226 -23.09 13.34 35.10
C TRP A 226 -23.99 12.35 35.83
N MET A 227 -23.50 11.15 36.13
CA MET A 227 -24.13 10.24 37.09
C MET A 227 -23.37 10.26 38.41
N PRO A 228 -23.87 10.94 39.45
CA PRO A 228 -23.17 11.07 40.71
C PRO A 228 -23.09 9.73 41.47
N ILE A 229 -21.93 9.44 42.05
CA ILE A 229 -21.68 8.29 42.93
C ILE A 229 -20.97 8.79 44.17
N ASP A 230 -21.58 8.55 45.33
CA ASP A 230 -21.08 9.02 46.62
C ASP A 230 -21.00 7.85 47.60
N ALA A 231 -19.83 7.65 48.21
CA ALA A 231 -19.59 6.58 49.16
C ALA A 231 -20.01 7.02 50.57
N LYS A 232 -20.83 6.20 51.23
CA LYS A 232 -21.25 6.46 52.60
C LYS A 232 -21.11 5.22 53.46
N PHE A 233 -20.60 5.43 54.67
CA PHE A 233 -20.34 4.37 55.61
C PHE A 233 -20.82 4.74 57.01
N PRO A 234 -22.11 4.52 57.35
CA PRO A 234 -22.66 4.65 58.71
C PRO A 234 -22.11 3.55 59.63
N LYS A 235 -20.79 3.56 59.83
CA LYS A 235 -20.02 2.52 60.51
C LYS A 235 -20.47 2.33 61.95
N GLU A 236 -20.74 3.42 62.67
CA GLU A 236 -21.12 3.36 64.08
C GLU A 236 -22.46 2.64 64.28
N GLN A 237 -23.46 2.98 63.45
CA GLN A 237 -24.77 2.34 63.49
C GLN A 237 -24.66 0.86 63.08
N TYR A 238 -23.81 0.57 62.08
CA TYR A 238 -23.56 -0.80 61.64
C TYR A 238 -22.81 -1.64 62.68
N GLU A 239 -21.77 -1.10 63.32
CA GLU A 239 -21.02 -1.75 64.41
C GLU A 239 -21.93 -2.01 65.62
N ARG A 240 -22.73 -1.03 66.05
CA ARG A 240 -23.70 -1.21 67.14
C ARG A 240 -24.71 -2.31 66.84
N LEU A 241 -25.14 -2.43 65.59
CA LEU A 241 -26.03 -3.50 65.15
C LEU A 241 -25.34 -4.87 65.21
N LEU A 242 -24.10 -4.98 64.74
CA LEU A 242 -23.31 -6.21 64.82
C LEU A 242 -23.06 -6.63 66.27
N GLU A 243 -22.65 -5.71 67.14
CA GLU A 243 -22.41 -6.01 68.55
C GLU A 243 -23.67 -6.44 69.30
N ALA A 244 -24.83 -5.84 68.98
CA ALA A 244 -26.10 -6.27 69.55
C ALA A 244 -26.51 -7.66 69.07
N ALA A 245 -26.23 -7.98 67.79
CA ALA A 245 -26.46 -9.30 67.23
C ALA A 245 -25.56 -10.37 67.86
N GLU A 246 -24.27 -10.07 68.06
CA GLU A 246 -23.32 -10.95 68.75
C GLU A 246 -23.72 -11.24 70.20
N ARG A 247 -24.30 -10.25 70.88
CA ARG A 247 -24.83 -10.38 72.25
C ARG A 247 -26.20 -11.05 72.32
N ALA A 248 -26.77 -11.48 71.18
CA ALA A 248 -28.13 -12.01 71.08
C ALA A 248 -29.21 -11.08 71.69
N ASP A 249 -28.98 -9.76 71.64
CA ASP A 249 -29.89 -8.74 72.15
C ASP A 249 -30.87 -8.31 71.05
N ALA A 250 -32.05 -8.93 71.02
CA ALA A 250 -33.07 -8.67 70.00
C ALA A 250 -33.58 -7.22 70.01
N GLU A 251 -33.69 -6.58 71.18
CA GLU A 251 -34.12 -5.19 71.28
C GLU A 251 -33.04 -4.23 70.79
N GLY A 252 -31.78 -4.50 71.17
CA GLY A 252 -30.61 -3.77 70.70
C GLY A 252 -30.46 -3.82 69.18
N VAL A 253 -30.65 -4.99 68.57
CA VAL A 253 -30.62 -5.16 67.10
C VAL A 253 -31.72 -4.33 66.43
N ALA A 254 -32.95 -4.36 66.97
CA ALA A 254 -34.06 -3.59 66.42
C ALA A 254 -33.82 -2.07 66.51
N LEU A 255 -33.28 -1.59 67.64
CA LEU A 255 -32.95 -0.18 67.85
C LEU A 255 -31.81 0.29 66.95
N ALA A 256 -30.65 -0.38 66.99
CA ALA A 256 -29.49 -0.04 66.17
C ALA A 256 -29.83 -0.11 64.68
N GLY A 257 -30.71 -1.03 64.32
CA GLY A 257 -31.23 -1.11 62.97
C GLY A 257 -32.02 0.14 62.55
N ARG A 258 -32.98 0.59 63.36
CA ARG A 258 -33.74 1.81 63.05
C ARG A 258 -32.83 3.04 62.95
N GLU A 259 -31.77 3.09 63.74
CA GLU A 259 -30.76 4.15 63.64
C GLU A 259 -29.98 4.09 62.31
N LEU A 260 -29.56 2.90 61.89
CA LEU A 260 -28.90 2.69 60.59
C LEU A 260 -29.81 3.12 59.43
N GLU A 261 -31.09 2.73 59.47
CA GLU A 261 -32.08 3.14 58.48
C GLU A 261 -32.21 4.66 58.39
N ARG A 262 -32.33 5.33 59.54
CA ARG A 262 -32.43 6.80 59.60
C ARG A 262 -31.18 7.47 59.05
N ALA A 263 -29.99 6.93 59.35
CA ALA A 263 -28.73 7.44 58.84
C ALA A 263 -28.68 7.34 57.30
N VAL A 264 -28.92 6.14 56.75
CA VAL A 264 -28.91 5.91 55.29
C VAL A 264 -29.92 6.82 54.57
N ARG A 265 -31.11 7.00 55.15
CA ARG A 265 -32.13 7.90 54.61
C ARG A 265 -31.70 9.37 54.61
N GLY A 266 -31.02 9.81 55.67
CA GLY A 266 -30.44 11.15 55.75
C GLY A 266 -29.35 11.39 54.72
N GLU A 267 -28.46 10.41 54.52
CA GLU A 267 -27.41 10.48 53.51
C GLU A 267 -27.99 10.50 52.09
N ALA A 268 -28.95 9.62 51.78
CA ALA A 268 -29.62 9.58 50.49
C ALA A 268 -30.32 10.90 50.16
N LYS A 269 -30.99 11.53 51.15
CA LYS A 269 -31.58 12.86 50.97
C LYS A 269 -30.52 13.92 50.69
N THR A 270 -29.42 13.89 51.43
CA THR A 270 -28.31 14.85 51.26
C THR A 270 -27.67 14.74 49.87
N ILE A 271 -27.47 13.53 49.37
CA ILE A 271 -26.94 13.26 48.03
C ILE A 271 -27.90 13.78 46.96
N ALA A 272 -29.20 13.49 47.12
CA ALA A 272 -30.23 13.94 46.19
C ALA A 272 -30.27 15.47 46.11
N ASP A 273 -30.30 16.15 47.26
CA ASP A 273 -30.44 17.61 47.35
C ASP A 273 -29.18 18.33 46.81
N LYS A 274 -27.99 17.75 46.98
CA LYS A 274 -26.71 18.37 46.57
C LYS A 274 -26.32 18.09 45.12
N TYR A 275 -26.53 16.87 44.64
CA TYR A 275 -25.86 16.39 43.44
C TYR A 275 -26.80 16.13 42.25
N LEU A 276 -28.12 16.10 42.44
CA LEU A 276 -29.07 15.86 41.35
C LEU A 276 -29.60 17.19 40.78
N CYS A 277 -29.36 17.41 39.49
CA CYS A 277 -29.94 18.51 38.72
C CYS A 277 -30.12 18.13 37.24
N PRO A 278 -31.11 17.29 36.89
CA PRO A 278 -31.47 17.06 35.49
C PRO A 278 -31.82 18.39 34.79
N PRO A 279 -31.34 18.64 33.55
CA PRO A 279 -30.73 17.71 32.61
C PRO A 279 -29.19 17.61 32.68
N GLN A 280 -28.51 18.29 33.61
CA GLN A 280 -27.05 18.25 33.74
C GLN A 280 -26.55 16.93 34.35
N THR A 281 -27.40 16.31 35.16
CA THR A 281 -27.15 15.02 35.78
C THR A 281 -28.17 13.98 35.33
N THR A 282 -27.90 12.72 35.64
CA THR A 282 -28.90 11.66 35.55
C THR A 282 -30.08 11.93 36.48
N ASP A 283 -31.17 11.24 36.17
CA ASP A 283 -32.39 11.23 36.96
C ASP A 283 -32.26 10.53 38.31
N PHE A 284 -31.11 9.92 38.60
CA PHE A 284 -30.84 9.26 39.87
C PHE A 284 -29.34 9.28 40.17
N ALA A 285 -28.96 9.13 41.43
CA ALA A 285 -27.57 8.98 41.86
C ALA A 285 -27.37 7.64 42.57
N ILE A 286 -26.10 7.22 42.72
CA ILE A 286 -25.74 5.98 43.40
C ILE A 286 -25.20 6.29 44.79
N LEU A 287 -25.83 5.71 45.81
CA LEU A 287 -25.29 5.62 47.16
C LEU A 287 -24.47 4.34 47.26
N PHE A 288 -23.15 4.50 47.33
CA PHE A 288 -22.23 3.36 47.42
C PHE A 288 -21.98 2.98 48.88
N LEU A 289 -22.18 1.71 49.20
CA LEU A 289 -21.89 1.13 50.52
C LEU A 289 -20.67 0.21 50.38
N PRO A 290 -19.53 0.50 51.06
CA PRO A 290 -18.26 -0.16 50.77
C PRO A 290 -18.18 -1.64 51.16
N THR A 291 -19.03 -2.11 52.07
CA THR A 291 -19.05 -3.51 52.49
C THR A 291 -20.34 -4.21 52.05
N GLU A 292 -20.21 -5.43 51.56
CA GLU A 292 -21.37 -6.27 51.19
C GLU A 292 -22.28 -6.54 52.39
N GLY A 293 -21.70 -6.69 53.59
CA GLY A 293 -22.48 -6.88 54.81
C GLY A 293 -23.38 -5.68 55.15
N LEU A 294 -22.86 -4.45 54.98
CA LEU A 294 -23.65 -3.24 55.17
C LEU A 294 -24.73 -3.12 54.10
N TYR A 295 -24.38 -3.38 52.84
CA TYR A 295 -25.35 -3.41 51.75
C TYR A 295 -26.49 -4.39 52.02
N ALA A 296 -26.17 -5.63 52.41
CA ALA A 296 -27.14 -6.66 52.74
C ALA A 296 -28.05 -6.24 53.92
N GLU A 297 -27.49 -5.61 54.96
CA GLU A 297 -28.26 -5.13 56.09
C GLU A 297 -29.26 -4.04 55.70
N VAL A 298 -28.87 -3.14 54.81
CA VAL A 298 -29.73 -2.08 54.27
C VAL A 298 -30.82 -2.68 53.38
N MET A 299 -30.48 -3.64 52.51
CA MET A 299 -31.44 -4.31 51.61
C MET A 299 -32.44 -5.21 52.35
N ARG A 300 -32.06 -5.77 53.50
CA ARG A 300 -32.96 -6.59 54.33
C ARG A 300 -34.11 -5.77 54.95
N ARG A 301 -34.00 -4.45 54.99
CA ARG A 301 -35.02 -3.56 55.57
C ARG A 301 -36.19 -3.37 54.61
N PRO A 302 -37.41 -3.79 54.99
CA PRO A 302 -38.56 -3.71 54.10
C PRO A 302 -38.84 -2.26 53.67
N GLY A 303 -38.95 -2.04 52.36
CA GLY A 303 -39.38 -0.77 51.76
C GLY A 303 -38.35 0.36 51.76
N LEU A 304 -37.18 0.22 52.42
CA LEU A 304 -36.16 1.27 52.45
C LEU A 304 -35.59 1.54 51.07
N ALA A 305 -35.14 0.50 50.35
CA ALA A 305 -34.55 0.64 49.02
C ALA A 305 -35.55 1.28 48.03
N ASP A 306 -36.78 0.78 48.00
CA ASP A 306 -37.85 1.29 47.13
C ASP A 306 -38.19 2.75 47.44
N GLU A 307 -38.20 3.12 48.72
CA GLU A 307 -38.45 4.49 49.13
C GLU A 307 -37.34 5.43 48.69
N LEU A 308 -36.07 5.08 48.91
CA LEU A 308 -34.94 5.92 48.51
C LEU A 308 -34.88 6.08 46.98
N GLN A 309 -35.20 5.03 46.24
CA GLN A 309 -35.27 5.09 44.78
C GLN A 309 -36.43 5.98 44.30
N ARG A 310 -37.62 5.86 44.89
CA ARG A 310 -38.81 6.59 44.43
C ARG A 310 -38.82 8.06 44.88
N VAL A 311 -38.42 8.32 46.13
CA VAL A 311 -38.53 9.64 46.77
C VAL A 311 -37.26 10.46 46.56
N ASN A 312 -36.10 9.87 46.86
CA ASN A 312 -34.81 10.56 46.77
C ASN A 312 -34.10 10.34 45.43
N ARG A 313 -34.62 9.46 44.57
CA ARG A 313 -33.98 9.12 43.29
C ARG A 313 -32.56 8.59 43.51
N ILE A 314 -32.38 7.79 44.56
CA ILE A 314 -31.10 7.19 44.94
C ILE A 314 -31.17 5.68 44.77
N SER A 315 -30.25 5.12 43.99
CA SER A 315 -30.04 3.68 43.90
C SER A 315 -28.92 3.27 44.86
N ILE A 316 -29.15 2.25 45.67
CA ILE A 316 -28.13 1.74 46.60
C ILE A 316 -27.31 0.67 45.88
N ALA A 317 -25.98 0.71 46.02
CA ALA A 317 -25.10 -0.31 45.47
C ALA A 317 -24.01 -0.72 46.47
N GLY A 318 -23.84 -2.03 46.67
CA GLY A 318 -22.63 -2.62 47.24
C GLY A 318 -21.53 -2.84 46.18
N PRO A 319 -20.33 -3.31 46.57
CA PRO A 319 -19.21 -3.55 45.64
C PRO A 319 -19.59 -4.40 44.42
N SER A 320 -20.22 -5.55 44.61
CA SER A 320 -20.58 -6.50 43.55
C SER A 320 -21.67 -5.94 42.64
N THR A 321 -22.64 -5.23 43.24
CA THR A 321 -23.75 -4.61 42.50
C THR A 321 -23.23 -3.45 41.64
N LEU A 322 -22.33 -2.62 42.20
CA LEU A 322 -21.68 -1.56 41.46
C LEU A 322 -20.82 -2.14 40.32
N SER A 323 -20.01 -3.16 40.59
CA SER A 323 -19.21 -3.82 39.53
C SER A 323 -20.08 -4.34 38.40
N ALA A 324 -21.22 -4.97 38.70
CA ALA A 324 -22.16 -5.43 37.69
C ALA A 324 -22.76 -4.27 36.87
N LEU A 325 -23.13 -3.17 37.53
CA LEU A 325 -23.63 -1.96 36.89
C LEU A 325 -22.57 -1.32 35.98
N LEU A 326 -21.33 -1.19 36.46
CA LEU A 326 -20.20 -0.66 35.68
C LEU A 326 -19.91 -1.52 34.45
N ASN A 327 -19.91 -2.86 34.60
CA ASN A 327 -19.71 -3.78 33.48
C ASN A 327 -20.83 -3.65 32.42
N SER A 328 -22.07 -3.48 32.86
CA SER A 328 -23.20 -3.24 31.96
C SER A 328 -23.04 -1.92 31.19
N LEU A 329 -22.64 -0.84 31.88
CA LEU A 329 -22.36 0.46 31.26
C LEU A 329 -21.17 0.43 30.31
N GLN A 330 -20.15 -0.38 30.60
CA GLN A 330 -18.96 -0.53 29.77
C GLN A 330 -19.32 -0.99 28.35
N MET A 331 -20.29 -1.90 28.22
CA MET A 331 -20.79 -2.33 26.90
C MET A 331 -21.48 -1.19 26.16
N GLY A 332 -22.26 -0.36 26.86
CA GLY A 332 -22.86 0.84 26.30
C GLY A 332 -21.83 1.86 25.78
N PHE A 333 -20.77 2.10 26.54
CA PHE A 333 -19.68 2.98 26.11
C PHE A 333 -18.91 2.43 24.91
N ARG A 334 -18.69 1.11 24.83
CA ARG A 334 -18.02 0.46 23.68
C ARG A 334 -18.85 0.61 22.40
N THR A 335 -20.15 0.40 22.47
CA THR A 335 -21.05 0.58 21.32
C THR A 335 -21.03 2.02 20.81
N LEU A 336 -21.12 3.01 21.71
CA LEU A 336 -21.06 4.41 21.32
C LEU A 336 -19.70 4.81 20.72
N ALA A 337 -18.60 4.31 21.30
CA ALA A 337 -17.26 4.57 20.77
C ALA A 337 -17.09 4.01 19.35
N LEU A 338 -17.73 2.87 19.05
CA LEU A 338 -17.74 2.28 17.73
C LEU A 338 -18.54 3.14 16.73
N GLU A 339 -19.73 3.62 17.13
CA GLU A 339 -20.56 4.51 16.29
C GLU A 339 -19.82 5.80 15.88
N LYS A 340 -19.10 6.43 16.82
CA LYS A 340 -18.31 7.64 16.52
C LYS A 340 -17.20 7.39 15.51
N ARG A 341 -16.47 6.28 15.64
CA ARG A 341 -15.40 5.91 14.69
C ARG A 341 -15.94 5.65 13.29
N SER A 342 -17.14 5.07 13.17
CA SER A 342 -17.79 4.92 11.86
C SER A 342 -18.12 6.27 11.22
N SER A 343 -18.55 7.26 12.00
CA SER A 343 -18.80 8.63 11.51
C SER A 343 -17.52 9.32 11.00
N GLU A 344 -16.39 9.16 11.70
CA GLU A 344 -15.08 9.67 11.26
C GLU A 344 -14.66 9.06 9.91
N VAL A 345 -14.85 7.74 9.72
CA VAL A 345 -14.56 7.07 8.46
C VAL A 345 -15.41 7.65 7.32
N TRP A 346 -16.70 7.94 7.55
CA TRP A 346 -17.56 8.59 6.56
C TRP A 346 -17.10 10.00 6.20
N GLN A 347 -16.63 10.78 7.17
CA GLN A 347 -16.06 12.11 6.91
C GLN A 347 -14.78 12.04 6.06
N VAL A 348 -13.88 11.12 6.40
CA VAL A 348 -12.64 10.90 5.63
C VAL A 348 -12.97 10.45 4.20
N LEU A 349 -13.90 9.51 4.03
CA LEU A 349 -14.36 9.09 2.70
C LEU A 349 -15.02 10.23 1.91
N GLY A 350 -15.76 11.12 2.58
CA GLY A 350 -16.32 12.32 1.97
C GLY A 350 -15.25 13.31 1.48
N ALA A 351 -14.20 13.53 2.28
CA ALA A 351 -13.06 14.34 1.90
C ALA A 351 -12.30 13.74 0.71
N VAL A 352 -12.04 12.43 0.74
CA VAL A 352 -11.37 11.71 -0.35
C VAL A 352 -12.21 11.75 -1.64
N LYS A 353 -13.54 11.58 -1.57
CA LYS A 353 -14.43 11.72 -2.73
C LYS A 353 -14.32 13.10 -3.39
N THR A 354 -14.20 14.14 -2.57
CA THR A 354 -14.06 15.53 -3.05
C THR A 354 -12.72 15.73 -3.77
N GLU A 355 -11.62 15.21 -3.22
CA GLU A 355 -10.31 15.26 -3.88
C GLU A 355 -10.27 14.43 -5.17
N PHE A 356 -10.92 13.27 -5.21
CA PHE A 356 -11.03 12.47 -6.43
C PHE A 356 -11.80 13.19 -7.55
N ALA A 357 -12.83 13.95 -7.20
CA ALA A 357 -13.56 14.77 -8.18
C ALA A 357 -12.64 15.85 -8.80
N LYS A 358 -11.89 16.58 -7.97
CA LYS A 358 -10.90 17.57 -8.44
C LYS A 358 -9.83 16.95 -9.33
N PHE A 359 -9.34 15.76 -8.96
CA PHE A 359 -8.38 15.03 -9.79
C PHE A 359 -8.96 14.65 -11.16
N GLY A 360 -10.25 14.27 -11.20
CA GLY A 360 -10.98 14.05 -12.45
C GLY A 360 -11.01 15.29 -13.36
N ASP A 361 -11.25 16.47 -12.80
CA ASP A 361 -11.25 17.73 -13.54
C ASP A 361 -9.86 18.05 -14.15
N VAL A 362 -8.79 17.81 -13.39
CA VAL A 362 -7.41 17.98 -13.87
C VAL A 362 -7.10 17.00 -15.01
N LEU A 363 -7.54 15.75 -14.90
CA LEU A 363 -7.40 14.76 -15.98
C LEU A 363 -8.16 15.17 -17.25
N ALA A 364 -9.37 15.70 -17.11
CA ALA A 364 -10.17 16.18 -18.23
C ALA A 364 -9.50 17.38 -18.94
N ALA A 365 -8.95 18.33 -18.16
CA ALA A 365 -8.18 19.44 -18.71
C ALA A 365 -6.91 18.97 -19.44
N THR A 366 -6.21 17.99 -18.87
CA THR A 366 -5.00 17.40 -19.47
C THR A 366 -5.32 16.70 -20.79
N LYS A 367 -6.41 15.91 -20.84
CA LYS A 367 -6.89 15.28 -22.07
C LYS A 367 -7.16 16.31 -23.17
N THR A 368 -7.87 17.38 -22.84
CA THR A 368 -8.19 18.46 -23.78
C THR A 368 -6.92 19.12 -24.34
N THR A 369 -5.90 19.29 -23.49
CA THR A 369 -4.61 19.87 -23.89
C THR A 369 -3.85 18.94 -24.83
N LEU A 370 -3.83 17.63 -24.55
CA LEU A 370 -3.22 16.62 -25.42
C LEU A 370 -3.92 16.55 -26.78
N GLU A 371 -5.25 16.58 -26.83
CA GLU A 371 -6.01 16.62 -28.08
C GLU A 371 -5.68 17.87 -28.91
N ARG A 372 -5.49 19.01 -28.24
CA ARG A 372 -5.07 20.26 -28.90
C ARG A 372 -3.65 20.17 -29.46
N ALA A 373 -2.72 19.61 -28.70
CA ALA A 373 -1.36 19.37 -29.15
C ALA A 373 -1.32 18.42 -30.36
N ALA A 374 -2.11 17.35 -30.33
CA ALA A 374 -2.25 16.42 -31.45
C ALA A 374 -2.75 17.11 -32.73
N LYS A 375 -3.81 17.94 -32.63
CA LYS A 375 -4.31 18.75 -33.77
C LYS A 375 -3.26 19.71 -34.32
N ASN A 376 -2.47 20.34 -33.46
CA ASN A 376 -1.41 21.25 -33.89
C ASN A 376 -0.34 20.51 -34.70
N ILE A 377 0.09 19.32 -34.24
CA ILE A 377 1.05 18.48 -34.96
C ILE A 377 0.50 18.09 -36.34
N GLU A 378 -0.76 17.66 -36.41
CA GLU A 378 -1.42 17.29 -37.68
C GLU A 378 -1.44 18.48 -38.66
N SER A 379 -1.76 19.68 -38.19
CA SER A 379 -1.76 20.90 -39.03
C SER A 379 -0.36 21.27 -39.53
N ALA A 380 0.67 21.11 -38.70
CA ALA A 380 2.06 21.33 -39.06
C ALA A 380 2.53 20.33 -40.12
N GLU A 381 2.10 19.07 -40.01
CA GLU A 381 2.41 18.03 -40.98
C GLU A 381 1.78 18.32 -42.35
N VAL A 382 0.51 18.73 -42.40
CA VAL A 382 -0.16 19.14 -43.65
C VAL A 382 0.59 20.30 -44.31
N ARG A 383 0.97 21.32 -43.52
CA ARG A 383 1.68 22.49 -44.02
C ARG A 383 3.10 22.14 -44.51
N SER A 384 3.80 21.26 -43.80
CA SER A 384 5.11 20.72 -44.20
C SER A 384 5.01 19.94 -45.52
N ARG A 385 4.00 19.07 -45.68
CA ARG A 385 3.75 18.35 -46.95
C ARG A 385 3.45 19.31 -48.11
N GLN A 386 2.68 20.38 -47.87
CA GLN A 386 2.41 21.40 -48.88
C GLN A 386 3.67 22.19 -49.26
N MET A 387 4.50 22.56 -48.27
CA MET A 387 5.78 23.22 -48.50
C MET A 387 6.73 22.30 -49.29
N ALA A 388 6.86 21.03 -48.90
CA ALA A 388 7.67 20.04 -49.62
C ALA A 388 7.21 19.88 -51.08
N ARG A 389 5.90 19.88 -51.36
CA ARG A 389 5.37 19.85 -52.73
C ARG A 389 5.73 21.09 -53.54
N LYS A 390 5.66 22.29 -52.95
CA LYS A 390 6.06 23.54 -53.61
C LYS A 390 7.58 23.65 -53.81
N LEU A 391 8.38 23.19 -52.84
CA LEU A 391 9.84 23.13 -52.94
C LEU A 391 10.29 22.15 -54.03
N LYS A 392 9.57 21.04 -54.24
CA LYS A 392 9.85 20.07 -55.32
C LYS A 392 9.57 20.63 -56.73
N SER A 393 8.80 21.71 -56.85
CA SER A 393 8.51 22.39 -58.12
C SER A 393 9.48 23.54 -58.44
N VAL A 394 10.40 23.86 -57.55
CA VAL A 394 11.45 24.85 -57.79
C VAL A 394 12.72 24.08 -58.12
N GLU A 395 13.21 24.20 -59.36
CA GLU A 395 14.49 23.61 -59.76
C GLU A 395 15.61 24.09 -58.84
N ALA A 396 16.43 23.16 -58.36
CA ALA A 396 17.55 23.46 -57.47
C ALA A 396 18.52 24.42 -58.17
N LEU A 397 18.68 25.62 -57.62
CA LEU A 397 19.69 26.57 -58.06
C LEU A 397 21.10 26.01 -57.79
N PRO A 398 22.09 26.29 -58.67
CA PRO A 398 23.48 25.92 -58.43
C PRO A 398 23.96 26.48 -57.08
N ALA A 399 24.69 25.65 -56.32
CA ALA A 399 25.05 25.91 -54.92
C ALA A 399 25.70 27.29 -54.67
N GLU A 400 26.43 27.81 -55.65
CA GLU A 400 27.09 29.12 -55.59
C GLU A 400 26.11 30.31 -55.51
N ALA A 401 24.92 30.21 -56.11
CA ALA A 401 23.92 31.28 -56.10
C ALA A 401 23.09 31.28 -54.80
N ALA A 402 22.90 30.12 -54.18
CA ALA A 402 22.19 30.00 -52.89
C ALA A 402 23.02 30.58 -51.73
N GLN A 403 24.35 30.45 -51.82
CA GLN A 403 25.27 30.90 -50.78
C GLN A 403 25.44 32.43 -50.74
N MET A 404 25.24 33.13 -51.88
CA MET A 404 25.19 34.60 -51.91
C MET A 404 23.88 35.18 -51.36
N LEU A 405 22.76 34.43 -51.40
CA LEU A 405 21.44 34.92 -50.98
C LEU A 405 21.13 34.67 -49.50
N LEU A 406 21.69 33.61 -48.90
CA LEU A 406 21.39 33.24 -47.52
C LEU A 406 22.36 33.83 -46.49
N GLY A 407 23.46 34.45 -46.94
CA GLY A 407 24.53 34.91 -46.05
C GLY A 407 25.26 33.74 -45.41
N ALA A 408 26.57 33.87 -45.17
CA ALA A 408 27.29 32.91 -44.35
C ALA A 408 26.67 32.93 -42.95
N ALA A 409 26.16 31.79 -42.49
CA ALA A 409 25.66 31.66 -41.13
C ALA A 409 26.83 31.92 -40.15
N GLU A 410 26.77 33.04 -39.44
CA GLU A 410 27.57 33.22 -38.23
C GLU A 410 27.04 32.24 -37.19
N GLU A 411 27.87 31.24 -36.86
CA GLU A 411 27.68 30.38 -35.70
C GLU A 411 27.85 31.22 -34.43
N ASP A 412 26.72 31.70 -33.86
CA ASP A 412 26.70 32.20 -32.50
C ASP A 412 26.36 31.05 -31.55
N ILE A 413 27.40 30.45 -30.98
CA ILE A 413 27.34 29.49 -29.89
C ILE A 413 26.99 30.28 -28.62
N GLY A 414 25.69 30.37 -28.32
CA GLY A 414 25.17 30.93 -27.08
C GLY A 414 25.00 29.86 -26.00
N ASP A 415 26.02 29.76 -25.15
CA ASP A 415 26.05 29.02 -23.88
C ASP A 415 25.04 29.63 -22.89
N GLN A 416 24.11 28.82 -22.35
CA GLN A 416 23.50 28.96 -21.01
C GLN A 416 22.63 27.75 -20.62
#